data_AF-A0A1C7M8G7-F1
#
_entry.id   AF-A0A1C7M8G7-F1
#
_cell.length_a   1.000
_cell.length_b   1.000
_cell.length_c   1.000
_cell.angle_alpha   90.00
_cell.angle_beta   90.00
_cell.angle_gamma   90.00
#
_symmetry.space_group_name_H-M   'P 1'
#
loop_
_entity.id
_entity.type
_entity.pdbx_description
1 polymer ?
#
loop_
_entity_poly.entity_id
_entity_poly.type
_entity_poly.pdbx_seq_one_letter_code
_entity_poly.pdbx_strand_id
1 'polypeptide(L)'
;MNPSLRLGEDGINAVLLTLHSIRDRALTCRTCILALHMELTRLLEAQRAFRQLSYFDIRRRSCLTLQIARLTVGLPIALERALQRRQVEDMGCDVAGDDRTAILNRRVYSLLRSLVAVLERMERVLR
;
A
#
# COMPACT_ATOMS: atom_id res chain seq x y z
N MET A 1 -37.95 29.94 18.69
CA MET A 1 -36.91 29.11 18.03
C MET A 1 -37.53 28.53 16.76
N ASN A 2 -37.10 28.96 15.58
CA ASN A 2 -37.75 28.59 14.32
C ASN A 2 -37.26 27.22 13.80
N PRO A 3 -38.15 26.22 13.63
CA PRO A 3 -37.78 24.88 13.18
C PRO A 3 -37.32 24.85 11.71
N SER A 4 -37.70 25.84 10.90
CA SER A 4 -37.28 25.99 9.50
C SER A 4 -35.80 26.33 9.32
N LEU A 5 -35.19 27.01 10.30
CA LEU A 5 -33.74 27.29 10.32
C LEU A 5 -32.93 26.02 10.60
N ARG A 6 -33.43 25.13 11.50
CA ARG A 6 -32.76 23.86 11.83
C ARG A 6 -32.72 22.91 10.62
N LEU A 7 -33.80 22.85 9.84
CA LEU A 7 -33.89 22.01 8.64
C LEU A 7 -32.88 22.44 7.54
N GLY A 8 -32.62 23.74 7.41
CA GLY A 8 -31.60 24.27 6.50
C GLY A 8 -30.18 23.98 6.98
N GLU A 9 -29.94 24.12 8.29
CA GLU A 9 -28.64 23.83 8.93
C GLU A 9 -28.28 22.34 8.84
N ASP A 10 -29.26 21.45 9.05
CA ASP A 10 -29.11 20.00 8.89
C ASP A 10 -28.80 19.61 7.43
N GLY A 11 -29.46 20.26 6.46
CA GLY A 11 -29.20 20.05 5.03
C GLY A 11 -27.80 20.51 4.60
N ILE A 12 -27.37 21.68 5.07
CA ILE A 12 -26.01 22.20 4.82
C ILE A 12 -24.97 21.25 5.44
N ASN A 13 -25.17 20.82 6.69
CA ASN A 13 -24.27 19.88 7.34
C ASN A 13 -24.18 18.53 6.61
N ALA A 14 -25.30 18.02 6.08
CA ALA A 14 -25.29 16.79 5.27
C ALA A 14 -24.46 16.94 3.98
N VAL A 15 -24.60 18.06 3.27
CA VAL A 15 -23.79 18.33 2.07
C VAL A 15 -22.32 18.49 2.43
N LEU A 16 -21.98 19.19 3.51
CA LEU A 16 -20.60 19.34 3.95
C LEU A 16 -19.97 17.99 4.33
N LEU A 17 -20.69 17.14 5.07
CA LEU A 17 -20.23 15.79 5.43
C LEU A 17 -20.00 14.92 4.19
N THR A 18 -20.91 14.96 3.22
CA THR A 18 -20.75 14.19 1.97
C THR A 18 -19.56 14.69 1.15
N LEU A 19 -19.40 16.00 0.97
CA LEU A 19 -18.23 16.58 0.28
C LEU A 19 -16.92 16.22 0.99
N HIS A 20 -16.91 16.24 2.32
CA HIS A 20 -15.73 15.86 3.08
C HIS A 20 -15.40 14.37 2.90
N SER A 21 -16.41 13.50 2.86
CA SER A 21 -16.23 12.06 2.61
C SER A 21 -15.74 11.78 1.17
N ILE A 22 -16.21 12.55 0.19
CA ILE A 22 -15.78 12.44 -1.21
C ILE A 22 -14.30 12.86 -1.32
N ARG A 23 -13.95 13.99 -0.71
CA ARG A 23 -12.57 14.48 -0.67
C ARG A 23 -11.64 13.43 -0.08
N ASP A 24 -12.00 12.88 1.07
CA ASP A 24 -11.17 11.92 1.77
C ASP A 24 -10.96 10.62 0.96
N ARG A 25 -12.03 10.10 0.34
CA ARG A 25 -11.94 8.95 -0.57
C ARG A 25 -11.09 9.24 -1.81
N ALA A 26 -11.27 10.41 -2.44
CA ALA A 26 -10.52 10.79 -3.63
C ALA A 26 -9.02 10.90 -3.35
N LEU A 27 -8.68 11.53 -2.23
CA LEU A 27 -7.29 11.65 -1.81
C LEU A 27 -6.71 10.28 -1.43
N THR A 28 -7.46 9.42 -0.73
CA THR A 28 -7.03 8.04 -0.41
C THR A 28 -6.76 7.22 -1.67
N CYS A 29 -7.65 7.32 -2.66
CA CYS A 29 -7.48 6.71 -3.97
C CYS A 29 -6.19 7.18 -4.65
N ARG A 30 -5.92 8.50 -4.64
CA ARG A 30 -4.67 9.07 -5.18
C ARG A 30 -3.44 8.46 -4.51
N THR A 31 -3.42 8.36 -3.18
CA THR A 31 -2.30 7.75 -2.44
C THR A 31 -2.10 6.29 -2.85
N CYS A 32 -3.18 5.50 -2.96
CA CYS A 32 -3.11 4.11 -3.41
C CYS A 32 -2.55 3.98 -4.83
N ILE A 33 -3.04 4.79 -5.77
CA ILE A 33 -2.59 4.77 -7.16
C ILE A 33 -1.10 5.09 -7.25
N LEU A 34 -0.62 6.11 -6.54
CA LEU A 34 0.79 6.49 -6.55
C LEU A 34 1.68 5.38 -5.95
N ALA A 35 1.25 4.79 -4.83
CA ALA A 35 1.98 3.67 -4.22
C ALA A 35 2.05 2.46 -5.17
N LEU A 36 0.92 2.09 -5.78
CA LEU A 36 0.85 0.99 -6.75
C LEU A 36 1.70 1.25 -7.98
N HIS A 37 1.66 2.47 -8.53
CA HIS A 37 2.42 2.83 -9.72
C HIS A 37 3.93 2.63 -9.53
N MET A 38 4.46 3.01 -8.37
CA MET A 38 5.88 2.85 -8.06
C MET A 38 6.27 1.37 -7.93
N GLU A 39 5.46 0.55 -7.27
CA GLU A 39 5.74 -0.89 -7.12
C GLU A 39 5.61 -1.65 -8.46
N LEU A 40 4.58 -1.33 -9.25
CA LEU A 40 4.36 -1.94 -10.56
C LEU A 40 5.47 -1.59 -11.54
N THR A 41 5.96 -0.35 -11.53
CA THR A 41 7.10 0.06 -12.36
C THR A 41 8.35 -0.76 -12.04
N ARG A 42 8.68 -0.94 -10.75
CA ARG A 42 9.80 -1.79 -10.32
C ARG A 42 9.61 -3.25 -10.72
N LEU A 43 8.39 -3.77 -10.62
CA LEU A 43 8.07 -5.13 -11.07
C LEU A 43 8.28 -5.31 -12.58
N LEU A 44 7.83 -4.34 -13.37
CA LEU A 44 8.02 -4.37 -14.83
C LEU A 44 9.50 -4.30 -15.21
N GLU A 45 10.30 -3.51 -14.51
CA GLU A 45 11.75 -3.47 -14.68
C GLU A 45 12.39 -4.82 -14.37
N ALA A 46 12.06 -5.43 -13.23
CA ALA A 46 12.57 -6.75 -12.86
C ALA A 46 12.13 -7.84 -13.86
N GLN A 47 10.89 -7.79 -14.33
CA GLN A 47 10.39 -8.69 -15.37
C GLN A 47 11.08 -8.48 -16.73
N ARG A 48 11.37 -7.24 -17.11
CA ARG A 48 12.15 -6.95 -18.32
C ARG A 48 13.56 -7.52 -18.22
N ALA A 49 14.24 -7.30 -17.09
CA ALA A 49 15.57 -7.86 -16.84
C ALA A 49 15.55 -9.41 -16.89
N PHE A 50 14.52 -10.04 -16.32
CA PHE A 50 14.33 -11.49 -16.38
C PHE A 50 14.18 -12.00 -17.82
N ARG A 51 13.41 -11.30 -18.67
CA ARG A 51 13.19 -11.68 -20.07
C ARG A 51 14.44 -11.54 -20.95
N GLN A 52 15.38 -10.68 -20.57
CA GLN A 52 16.62 -10.46 -21.32
C GLN A 52 17.71 -11.51 -21.04
N LEU A 53 17.50 -12.41 -20.06
CA LEU A 53 18.48 -13.41 -19.68
C LEU A 53 18.43 -14.68 -20.54
N SER A 54 19.61 -15.18 -20.85
CA SER A 54 19.80 -16.47 -21.52
C SER A 54 19.12 -17.60 -20.76
N TYR A 55 18.66 -18.63 -21.49
CA TYR A 55 17.99 -19.79 -20.92
C TYR A 55 18.85 -20.54 -19.91
N PHE A 56 20.16 -20.57 -20.14
CA PHE A 56 21.13 -21.30 -19.34
C PHE A 56 21.60 -20.57 -18.07
N ASP A 57 21.22 -19.30 -17.87
CA ASP A 57 21.58 -18.52 -16.69
C ASP A 57 20.67 -18.84 -15.48
N ILE A 58 20.63 -20.11 -15.08
CA ILE A 58 19.74 -20.63 -14.04
C ILE A 58 19.89 -19.85 -12.72
N ARG A 59 21.12 -19.50 -12.34
CA ARG A 59 21.43 -18.75 -11.11
C ARG A 59 20.91 -17.31 -11.14
N ARG A 60 21.04 -16.61 -12.26
CA ARG A 60 20.53 -15.23 -12.40
C ARG A 60 19.01 -15.23 -12.52
N ARG A 61 18.43 -16.22 -13.19
CA ARG A 61 16.98 -16.40 -13.29
C ARG A 61 16.36 -16.65 -11.92
N SER A 62 16.90 -17.57 -11.13
CA SER A 62 16.37 -17.84 -9.78
C SER A 62 16.46 -16.63 -8.86
N CYS A 63 17.56 -15.86 -8.91
CA CYS A 63 17.70 -14.61 -8.18
C CYS A 63 16.63 -13.56 -8.58
N LEU A 64 16.41 -13.37 -9.88
CA LEU A 64 15.38 -12.44 -10.35
C LEU A 64 13.96 -12.93 -10.09
N THR A 65 13.70 -14.24 -10.14
CA THR A 65 12.40 -14.80 -9.74
C THR A 65 12.13 -14.56 -8.25
N LEU A 66 13.13 -14.74 -7.38
CA LEU A 66 13.06 -14.38 -5.96
C LEU A 66 12.80 -12.89 -5.77
N GLN A 67 13.48 -12.03 -6.53
CA GLN A 67 13.26 -10.58 -6.50
C GLN A 67 11.84 -10.20 -6.93
N ILE A 68 11.33 -10.79 -8.01
CA ILE A 68 9.95 -10.59 -8.49
C ILE A 68 8.96 -11.06 -7.42
N ALA A 69 9.14 -12.27 -6.86
CA ALA A 69 8.29 -12.80 -5.80
C ALA A 69 8.32 -11.90 -4.54
N ARG A 70 9.47 -11.34 -4.20
CA ARG A 70 9.60 -10.40 -3.08
C ARG A 70 8.83 -9.11 -3.34
N LEU A 71 8.92 -8.56 -4.55
CA LEU A 71 8.18 -7.36 -4.92
C LEU A 71 6.67 -7.60 -4.95
N THR A 72 6.20 -8.74 -5.46
CA THR A 72 4.76 -9.06 -5.48
C THR A 72 4.18 -9.25 -4.08
N VAL A 73 4.86 -10.00 -3.21
CA VAL A 73 4.44 -10.22 -1.82
C VAL A 73 4.57 -8.92 -0.99
N GLY A 74 5.55 -8.08 -1.31
CA GLY A 74 5.78 -6.79 -0.66
C GLY A 74 4.80 -5.69 -1.07
N LEU A 75 4.19 -5.78 -2.25
CA LEU A 75 3.26 -4.80 -2.79
C LEU A 75 2.09 -4.46 -1.85
N PRO A 76 1.33 -5.43 -1.30
CA PRO A 76 0.25 -5.12 -0.35
C PRO A 76 0.77 -4.48 0.95
N ILE A 77 1.98 -4.83 1.39
CA ILE A 77 2.63 -4.20 2.57
C ILE A 77 3.01 -2.74 2.27
N ALA A 78 3.53 -2.46 1.07
CA ALA A 78 3.88 -1.11 0.65
C ALA A 78 2.64 -0.21 0.55
N LEU A 79 1.53 -0.75 0.04
CA LEU A 79 0.23 -0.09 -0.04
C LEU A 79 -0.31 0.25 1.36
N GLU A 80 -0.29 -0.72 2.28
CA GLU A 80 -0.69 -0.56 3.68
C GLU A 80 0.11 0.57 4.36
N ARG A 81 1.43 0.59 4.17
CA ARG A 81 2.30 1.65 4.71
C ARG A 81 1.99 3.03 4.12
N ALA A 82 1.66 3.11 2.83
CA ALA A 82 1.31 4.39 2.20
C ALA A 82 0.00 4.95 2.77
N LEU A 83 -0.96 4.08 3.06
CA LEU A 83 -2.21 4.44 3.74
C LEU A 83 -2.00 4.87 5.18
N GLN A 84 -1.17 4.14 5.93
CA GLN A 84 -0.82 4.50 7.32
C GLN A 84 -0.15 5.87 7.40
N ARG A 85 0.82 6.17 6.52
CA ARG A 85 1.49 7.49 6.48
C ARG A 85 0.50 8.62 6.26
N ARG A 86 -0.42 8.44 5.31
CA ARG A 86 -1.49 9.40 5.04
C ARG A 86 -2.40 9.63 6.25
N GLN A 87 -2.77 8.57 6.96
CA GLN A 87 -3.60 8.69 8.17
C GLN A 87 -2.89 9.49 9.27
N VAL A 88 -1.58 9.28 9.44
CA VAL A 88 -0.75 10.04 10.39
C VAL A 88 -0.68 11.52 9.98
N GLU A 89 -0.52 11.81 8.69
CA GLU A 89 -0.51 13.19 8.16
C GLU A 89 -1.84 13.93 8.35
N ASP A 90 -2.99 13.26 8.23
CA ASP A 90 -4.32 13.87 8.33
C ASP A 90 -4.79 14.05 9.80
N MET A 91 -4.37 13.18 10.72
CA MET A 91 -4.82 13.22 12.12
C MET A 91 -3.90 14.01 13.07
N GLY A 92 -2.70 14.43 12.66
CA GLY A 92 -1.80 15.31 13.42
C GLY A 92 -1.40 14.85 14.83
N CYS A 93 -1.88 13.70 15.29
CA CYS A 93 -1.58 13.10 16.58
C CYS A 93 -0.64 11.93 16.35
N ASP A 94 0.51 11.98 17.02
CA ASP A 94 1.40 10.85 17.27
C ASP A 94 0.63 9.75 18.02
N VAL A 95 -0.14 8.94 17.29
CA VAL A 95 -0.50 7.61 17.78
C VAL A 95 0.71 6.73 17.52
N ALA A 96 1.69 6.88 18.41
CA ALA A 96 2.80 5.96 18.53
C ALA A 96 2.24 4.54 18.72
N GLY A 97 2.33 3.72 17.68
CA GLY A 97 2.41 2.27 17.82
C GLY A 97 1.11 1.49 17.96
N ASP A 98 0.04 1.83 17.25
CA ASP A 98 -0.98 0.80 16.98
C ASP A 98 -0.82 0.30 15.54
N ASP A 99 -0.38 -0.96 15.43
CA ASP A 99 -0.39 -1.84 14.25
C ASP A 99 -1.84 -2.06 13.74
N ARG A 100 -2.63 -0.99 13.59
CA ARG A 100 -3.89 -1.03 12.85
C ARG A 100 -3.50 -1.10 11.38
N THR A 101 -3.31 -2.32 10.93
CA THR A 101 -3.42 -2.66 9.53
C THR A 101 -4.85 -2.28 9.11
N ALA A 102 -4.98 -1.11 8.48
CA ALA A 102 -6.22 -0.51 8.05
C ALA A 102 -6.92 -1.35 6.97
N ILE A 103 -6.18 -2.16 6.21
CA ILE A 103 -6.73 -3.04 5.17
C ILE A 103 -6.41 -4.52 5.42
N LEU A 104 -5.16 -4.85 5.73
CA LEU A 104 -4.75 -6.24 5.95
C LEU A 104 -5.14 -6.73 7.34
N ASN A 105 -5.42 -8.02 7.50
CA ASN A 105 -5.49 -8.63 8.83
C ASN A 105 -4.08 -8.69 9.42
N ARG A 106 -3.90 -8.35 10.71
CA ARG A 106 -2.60 -8.38 11.42
C ARG A 106 -1.84 -9.70 11.21
N ARG A 107 -2.55 -10.83 11.17
CA ARG A 107 -1.96 -12.16 10.89
C ARG A 107 -1.43 -12.26 9.46
N VAL A 108 -2.19 -11.80 8.48
CA VAL A 108 -1.78 -11.81 7.07
C VAL A 108 -0.60 -10.87 6.87
N TYR A 109 -0.62 -9.69 7.48
CA TYR A 109 0.51 -8.76 7.45
C TYR A 109 1.79 -9.37 8.04
N SER A 110 1.70 -10.02 9.22
CA SER A 110 2.87 -10.68 9.82
C SER A 110 3.39 -11.83 8.95
N LEU A 111 2.50 -12.60 8.33
CA LEU A 111 2.88 -13.69 7.43
C LEU A 111 3.56 -13.15 6.17
N LEU A 112 2.97 -12.17 5.49
CA LEU A 112 3.57 -11.52 4.32
C LEU A 112 4.94 -10.92 4.68
N ARG A 113 5.08 -10.30 5.85
CA ARG A 113 6.35 -9.74 6.32
C ARG A 113 7.40 -10.81 6.58
N SER A 114 7.02 -11.93 7.20
CA SER A 114 7.92 -13.07 7.38
C SER A 114 8.35 -13.67 6.04
N LEU A 115 7.43 -13.79 5.08
CA LEU A 115 7.71 -14.31 3.74
C LEU A 115 8.67 -13.40 2.98
N VAL A 116 8.46 -12.08 3.01
CA VAL A 116 9.40 -11.11 2.43
C VAL A 116 10.79 -11.24 3.06
N ALA A 117 10.89 -11.41 4.38
CA ALA A 117 12.16 -11.60 5.06
C ALA A 117 12.87 -12.91 4.67
N VAL A 118 12.11 -13.99 4.48
CA VAL A 118 12.64 -15.27 3.98
C VAL A 118 13.14 -15.11 2.53
N LEU A 119 12.35 -14.49 1.65
CA LEU A 119 12.73 -14.23 0.26
C LEU A 119 13.99 -13.37 0.17
N GLU A 120 14.11 -12.34 1.01
CA GLU A 120 15.31 -11.51 1.10
C GLU A 120 16.54 -12.31 1.56
N ARG A 121 16.36 -13.22 2.52
CA ARG A 121 17.43 -14.10 2.98
C ARG A 121 17.88 -15.07 1.88
N MET A 122 16.94 -15.63 1.11
CA MET A 122 17.25 -16.49 -0.03
C MET A 122 17.99 -15.73 -1.14
N GLU A 123 17.61 -14.48 -1.41
CA GLU A 123 18.33 -13.63 -2.38
C GLU A 123 19.76 -13.35 -1.93
N ARG A 124 19.98 -13.09 -0.63
CA ARG A 124 21.34 -12.89 -0.07
C ARG A 124 22.23 -14.13 -0.16
N VAL A 125 21.65 -15.33 -0.07
CA VAL A 125 22.41 -16.58 -0.19
C VAL A 125 22.78 -16.89 -1.64
N LEU A 126 21.94 -16.45 -2.60
CA LEU A 126 22.18 -16.65 -4.03
C LEU A 126 23.11 -15.61 -4.67
N ARG A 127 23.39 -14.52 -3.97
CA ARG A 127 24.19 -13.38 -4.44
C ARG A 127 25.65 -13.55 -4.04
#